data_AF-A0A3S3EV39-F1
#
_entry.id   AF-A0A3S3EV39-F1
#
_cell.length_a   1.000
_cell.length_b   1.000
_cell.length_c   1.000
_cell.angle_alpha   90.00
_cell.angle_beta   90.00
_cell.angle_gamma   90.00
#
_symmetry.space_group_name_H-M   'P 1'
#
loop_
_entity.id
_entity.type
_entity.pdbx_description
1 polymer ?
#
loop_
_entity_poly.entity_id
_entity_poly.type
_entity_poly.pdbx_seq_one_letter_code
_entity_poly.pdbx_strand_id
1 'polypeptide(L)'
;MRELPKSIDADVVIEISRLLDDRAKSAPVPVHKLASMISNSVETDLPTASIEELIVEMAMTRQLPMLFDLPGADADNVISIALARAR
;
A
#
# COMPACT_ATOMS: atom_id res chain seq x y z
N MET A 1 -1.48 -24.29 -6.64
CA MET A 1 -1.51 -23.63 -5.31
C MET A 1 -0.22 -22.85 -5.20
N ARG A 2 -0.27 -21.53 -5.02
CA ARG A 2 0.94 -20.74 -4.78
C ARG A 2 1.49 -21.20 -3.43
N GLU A 3 2.79 -21.45 -3.32
CA GLU A 3 3.39 -21.74 -2.02
C GLU A 3 3.12 -20.56 -1.09
N LEU A 4 2.58 -20.85 0.10
CA LEU A 4 2.38 -19.82 1.12
C LEU A 4 3.77 -19.30 1.53
N PRO A 5 4.02 -17.98 1.46
CA PRO A 5 5.27 -17.39 1.93
C PRO A 5 5.53 -17.82 3.37
N LYS A 6 6.74 -18.31 3.66
CA LYS A 6 7.12 -18.95 4.94
C LYS A 6 7.17 -18.02 6.16
N SER A 7 6.60 -16.82 6.09
CA SER A 7 6.49 -15.90 7.22
C SER A 7 5.53 -14.76 6.87
N ILE A 8 4.25 -15.08 6.65
CA ILE A 8 3.23 -14.02 6.67
C ILE A 8 2.96 -13.71 8.15
N ASP A 9 3.20 -12.46 8.53
CA ASP A 9 2.84 -11.94 9.85
C ASP A 9 1.31 -11.80 9.94
N ALA A 10 0.71 -12.55 10.85
CA ALA A 10 -0.75 -12.58 11.01
C ALA A 10 -1.30 -11.22 11.47
N ASP A 11 -0.56 -10.49 12.29
CA ASP A 11 -1.00 -9.20 12.83
C ASP A 11 -1.06 -8.16 11.72
N VAL A 12 -0.11 -8.20 10.78
CA VAL A 12 -0.12 -7.38 9.56
C VAL A 12 -1.34 -7.70 8.69
N VAL A 13 -1.67 -8.98 8.48
CA VAL A 13 -2.87 -9.38 7.70
C VAL A 13 -4.16 -8.89 8.35
N ILE A 14 -4.25 -9.01 9.68
CA ILE A 14 -5.42 -8.58 10.45
C ILE A 14 -5.59 -7.07 10.33
N GLU A 15 -4.51 -6.30 10.51
CA GLU A 15 -4.58 -4.85 10.43
C GLU A 15 -4.89 -4.35 9.02
N ILE A 16 -4.30 -4.95 7.97
CA ILE A 16 -4.68 -4.66 6.57
C ILE A 16 -6.17 -4.95 6.37
N SER A 17 -6.67 -6.10 6.83
CA SER A 17 -8.08 -6.46 6.68
C SER A 17 -8.99 -5.41 7.31
N ARG A 18 -8.70 -5.03 8.56
CA ARG A 18 -9.47 -4.02 9.29
C ARG A 18 -9.50 -2.68 8.55
N LEU A 19 -8.34 -2.20 8.10
CA LEU A 19 -8.23 -0.91 7.39
C LEU A 19 -8.91 -0.91 6.02
N LEU A 20 -8.94 -2.06 5.33
CA LEU A 20 -9.65 -2.20 4.06
C LEU A 20 -11.16 -2.36 4.26
N ASP A 21 -11.61 -3.05 5.30
CA ASP A 21 -13.02 -3.30 5.57
C ASP A 21 -13.73 -2.05 6.12
N ASP A 22 -13.02 -1.21 6.89
CA ASP A 22 -13.52 0.09 7.39
C ASP A 22 -13.63 1.17 6.29
N ARG A 23 -13.09 0.90 5.09
CA ARG A 23 -12.98 1.89 4.00
C ARG A 23 -14.23 1.93 3.13
N ALA A 24 -14.63 3.14 2.72
CA ALA A 24 -15.66 3.32 1.71
C ALA A 24 -15.22 2.72 0.36
N LYS A 25 -16.07 1.90 -0.26
CA LYS A 25 -15.76 1.17 -1.52
C LYS A 25 -15.38 2.09 -2.70
N SER A 26 -15.77 3.36 -2.66
CA SER A 26 -15.45 4.36 -3.68
C SER A 26 -14.10 5.05 -3.48
N ALA A 27 -13.46 4.91 -2.32
CA ALA A 27 -12.23 5.62 -1.99
C ALA A 27 -10.99 4.77 -2.33
N PRO A 28 -10.11 5.21 -3.25
CA PRO A 28 -8.91 4.46 -3.63
C PRO A 28 -7.97 4.19 -2.45
N VAL A 29 -7.48 2.96 -2.34
CA VAL A 29 -6.50 2.52 -1.33
C VAL A 29 -5.12 3.09 -1.70
N PRO A 30 -4.54 4.02 -0.90
CA PRO A 30 -3.19 4.52 -1.14
C PRO A 30 -2.17 3.50 -0.66
N VAL A 31 -1.59 2.74 -1.58
CA VAL A 31 -0.83 1.52 -1.28
C VAL A 31 0.40 1.83 -0.42
N HIS A 32 1.22 2.79 -0.84
CA HIS A 32 2.48 3.11 -0.17
C HIS A 32 2.24 3.76 1.19
N LYS A 33 1.33 4.75 1.26
CA LYS A 33 0.96 5.38 2.52
C LYS A 33 0.38 4.37 3.51
N LEU A 34 -0.48 3.47 3.06
CA LEU A 34 -1.08 2.47 3.93
C LEU A 34 -0.02 1.47 4.44
N ALA A 35 0.89 1.01 3.59
CA ALA A 35 1.99 0.15 4.00
C ALA A 35 2.89 0.83 5.04
N SER A 36 3.23 2.10 4.81
CA SER A 36 4.01 2.91 5.75
C SER A 36 3.30 3.11 7.09
N MET A 37 1.97 3.25 7.09
CA MET A 37 1.20 3.33 8.34
C MET A 37 1.25 2.02 9.12
N ILE A 38 1.10 0.88 8.42
CA ILE A 38 1.07 -0.44 9.03
C ILE A 38 2.44 -0.82 9.58
N SER A 39 3.52 -0.56 8.85
CA SER A 39 4.89 -0.81 9.33
C SER A 39 5.24 -0.01 10.59
N ASN A 40 4.55 1.10 10.84
CA ASN A 40 4.72 1.92 12.05
C ASN A 40 3.75 1.54 13.18
N SER A 41 2.69 0.78 12.88
CA SER A 41 1.61 0.47 13.83
C SER A 41 1.65 -0.97 14.34
N VAL A 42 2.24 -1.88 13.57
CA VAL A 42 2.39 -3.31 13.89
C VAL A 42 3.87 -3.62 14.01
N GLU A 43 4.27 -4.29 15.09
CA GLU A 43 5.62 -4.80 15.24
C GLU A 43 5.80 -5.99 14.29
N THR A 44 6.54 -5.77 13.20
CA THR A 44 6.72 -6.77 12.14
C THR A 44 8.11 -6.68 11.54
N ASP A 45 8.69 -7.83 11.19
CA ASP A 45 9.95 -7.93 10.44
C ASP A 45 9.73 -7.86 8.91
N LEU A 46 8.47 -7.73 8.47
CA LEU A 46 8.15 -7.63 7.05
C LEU A 46 8.64 -6.30 6.47
N PRO A 47 9.38 -6.31 5.34
CA PRO A 47 9.75 -5.08 4.66
C PRO A 47 8.49 -4.40 4.11
N THR A 48 8.49 -3.07 4.05
CA THR A 48 7.35 -2.27 3.56
C THR A 48 6.86 -2.75 2.19
N ALA A 49 7.76 -3.14 1.29
CA ALA A 49 7.40 -3.70 -0.02
C ALA A 49 6.55 -4.99 0.07
N SER A 50 6.83 -5.88 1.02
CA SER A 50 6.00 -7.08 1.24
C SER A 50 4.63 -6.74 1.82
N ILE A 51 4.55 -5.68 2.65
CA ILE A 51 3.28 -5.16 3.16
C ILE A 51 2.47 -4.54 2.01
N GLU A 52 3.11 -3.81 1.09
CA GLU A 52 2.48 -3.27 -0.13
C GLU A 52 1.92 -4.37 -1.02
N GLU A 53 2.68 -5.42 -1.30
CA GLU A 53 2.22 -6.58 -2.07
C GLU A 53 0.97 -7.20 -1.45
N LEU A 54 0.98 -7.39 -0.11
CA LEU A 54 -0.15 -7.96 0.62
C LEU A 54 -1.39 -7.04 0.56
N ILE A 55 -1.21 -5.73 0.69
CA ILE A 55 -2.28 -4.74 0.52
C ILE A 55 -2.89 -4.86 -0.88
N VAL A 56 -2.06 -4.95 -1.93
CA VAL A 56 -2.52 -5.06 -3.31
C VAL A 56 -3.34 -6.35 -3.52
N GLU A 57 -2.85 -7.49 -3.05
CA GLU A 57 -3.55 -8.77 -3.16
C GLU A 57 -4.91 -8.75 -2.44
N MET A 58 -4.95 -8.17 -1.23
CA MET A 58 -6.15 -8.09 -0.41
C MET A 58 -7.17 -7.06 -0.93
N ALA A 59 -6.71 -5.94 -1.48
CA ALA A 59 -7.56 -4.93 -2.11
C ALA A 59 -8.12 -5.41 -3.45
N MET A 60 -7.31 -6.11 -4.26
CA MET A 60 -7.74 -6.77 -5.50
C MET A 60 -8.88 -7.76 -5.22
N THR A 61 -8.72 -8.60 -4.21
CA THR A 61 -9.75 -9.58 -3.81
C THR A 61 -11.07 -8.90 -3.42
N ARG A 62 -11.00 -7.71 -2.84
CA ARG A 62 -12.17 -6.89 -2.45
C ARG A 62 -12.69 -5.98 -3.56
N GLN A 63 -12.08 -6.02 -4.75
CA GLN A 63 -12.38 -5.12 -5.88
C GLN A 63 -12.31 -3.64 -5.51
N LEU A 64 -11.39 -3.29 -4.60
CA LEU A 64 -11.20 -1.90 -4.18
C LEU A 64 -10.31 -1.18 -5.21
N PRO A 65 -10.66 0.07 -5.58
CA PRO A 65 -9.75 0.90 -6.37
C PRO A 65 -8.46 1.13 -5.58
N MET A 66 -7.33 1.18 -6.28
CA MET A 66 -6.01 1.39 -5.68
C MET A 66 -5.33 2.61 -6.29
N LEU A 67 -4.58 3.31 -5.46
CA LEU A 67 -3.72 4.43 -5.81
C LEU A 67 -2.29 4.03 -5.45
N PHE A 68 -1.42 3.94 -6.46
CA PHE A 68 0.02 3.75 -6.26
C PHE A 68 0.67 5.13 -6.08
N ASP A 69 0.80 5.54 -4.82
CA ASP A 69 1.45 6.77 -4.41
C ASP A 69 2.98 6.60 -4.28
N LEU A 70 3.70 7.71 -4.46
CA LEU A 70 5.15 7.71 -4.31
C LEU A 70 5.53 7.79 -2.81
N PRO A 71 6.68 7.23 -2.41
CA PRO A 71 7.24 7.51 -1.10
C PRO A 71 7.39 9.02 -0.93
N GLY A 72 6.83 9.55 0.16
CA GLY A 72 6.65 10.99 0.40
C GLY A 72 7.94 11.82 0.48
N ALA A 73 9.08 11.26 0.13
CA ALA A 73 10.41 11.86 0.23
C ALA A 73 11.04 12.24 -1.12
N ASP A 74 10.35 12.15 -2.25
CA ASP A 74 10.95 12.54 -3.54
C ASP A 74 10.02 13.40 -4.42
N ALA A 75 9.33 14.35 -3.79
CA ALA A 75 8.66 15.44 -4.50
C ALA A 75 9.65 16.33 -5.29
N ASP A 76 10.94 16.28 -4.94
CA ASP A 76 12.01 17.05 -5.57
C ASP A 76 12.45 16.48 -6.94
N ASN A 77 12.19 15.20 -7.20
CA ASN A 77 12.52 14.53 -8.47
C ASN A 77 11.35 14.47 -9.47
N VAL A 78 10.21 15.08 -9.14
CA VAL A 78 9.02 15.07 -10.00
C VAL A 78 9.05 16.29 -10.92
N ILE A 79 9.45 16.11 -12.18
CA ILE A 79 9.22 17.13 -13.21
C ILE A 79 7.72 17.26 -13.44
N SER A 80 7.13 18.33 -12.93
CA SER A 80 5.76 18.69 -13.27
C SER A 80 5.64 18.86 -14.79
N ILE A 81 4.81 18.05 -15.46
CA ILE A 81 4.55 18.14 -16.92
C ILE A 81 4.12 19.55 -17.36
N ALA A 82 3.49 20.31 -16.46
CA ALA A 82 3.17 21.71 -16.67
C ALA A 82 4.41 22.59 -16.92
N LEU A 83 5.54 22.28 -16.28
CA LEU A 83 6.82 22.99 -16.45
C LEU A 83 7.56 22.55 -17.73
N ALA A 84 7.41 21.29 -18.15
CA ALA A 84 8.07 20.75 -19.33
C ALA A 84 7.52 21.31 -20.66
N ARG A 85 6.27 21.81 -20.68
CA ARG A 85 5.63 22.39 -21.87
C ARG A 85 5.92 23.87 -22.10
N ALA A 86 6.67 24.51 -21.21
CA ALA A 86 6.99 25.93 -21.27
C ALA A 86 8.35 26.24 -21.95
N ARG A 87 8.99 25.25 -22.60
CA ARG A 87 10.23 25.42 -23.37
C ARG A 87 10.03 25.11 -24.84
#